data_AF-A0A9D2GDU2-F1
#
_entry.id   AF-A0A9D2GDU2-F1
#
_cell.length_a   1.000
_cell.length_b   1.000
_cell.length_c   1.000
_cell.angle_alpha   90.00
_cell.angle_beta   90.00
_cell.angle_gamma   90.00
#
_symmetry.space_group_name_H-M   'P 1'
#
loop_
_entity.id
_entity.type
_entity.pdbx_description
1 polymer ?
#
loop_
_entity_poly.entity_id
_entity_poly.type
_entity_poly.pdbx_seq_one_letter_code
_entity_poly.pdbx_strand_id
1 'polypeptide(L)'
;MNDYWCIPPKENAEFVANMEDILDIYETPYNPDLPVVCMDEKPYQCLGEKRTPLPMRPGDSQKIDSEYVREGTCSIFVFVEPLRGWRRSSVRETRTALDWAEEIKYLLTECYPEHQKIILVMDNLNTHVLGSLYKKYPAEEARGYARRLEIHYTPKHGSWLNIAEIELNVMTRQCLTRRLDSISKVRYELKAWEKERNQECAKVIWHFTTSEARNKLISLYPKFESSEE
;
A
#
# COMPACT_ATOMS: atom_id res chain seq x y z
N MET A 1 -4.41 -24.31 10.69
CA MET A 1 -4.22 -22.91 10.26
C MET A 1 -2.79 -22.87 9.78
N ASN A 2 -2.56 -22.67 8.48
CA ASN A 2 -1.20 -22.63 7.95
C ASN A 2 -0.79 -21.15 7.93
N ASP A 3 0.23 -20.81 8.71
CA ASP A 3 0.84 -19.50 8.67
C ASP A 3 1.81 -19.48 7.48
N TYR A 4 1.55 -18.59 6.52
CA TYR A 4 2.44 -18.37 5.40
C TYR A 4 3.50 -17.34 5.82
N TRP A 5 4.78 -17.73 5.76
CA TRP A 5 5.90 -16.85 6.09
C TRP A 5 6.66 -16.51 4.82
N CYS A 6 6.86 -15.21 4.55
CA CYS A 6 7.75 -14.73 3.51
C CYS A 6 9.07 -14.34 4.19
N ILE A 7 9.98 -15.31 4.36
CA ILE A 7 11.31 -15.05 4.90
C ILE A 7 12.26 -14.94 3.71
N PRO A 8 12.96 -13.81 3.53
CA PRO A 8 13.97 -13.68 2.48
C PRO A 8 15.10 -14.71 2.69
N PRO A 9 15.87 -15.03 1.64
CA PRO A 9 17.07 -15.84 1.79
C PRO A 9 17.98 -15.30 2.90
N LYS A 10 18.63 -16.19 3.64
CA LYS A 10 19.68 -15.81 4.60
C LYS A 10 20.81 -15.09 3.88
N GLU A 11 21.50 -14.20 4.60
CA GLU A 11 22.70 -13.50 4.10
C GLU A 11 22.45 -12.74 2.78
N ASN A 12 21.28 -12.13 2.65
CA ASN A 12 20.87 -11.40 1.45
C ASN A 12 21.19 -9.90 1.59
N ALA A 13 22.32 -9.51 1.01
CA ALA A 13 22.80 -8.13 1.05
C ALA A 13 21.81 -7.13 0.43
N GLU A 14 21.16 -7.47 -0.69
CA GLU A 14 20.19 -6.59 -1.36
C GLU A 14 18.94 -6.38 -0.49
N PHE A 15 18.46 -7.45 0.16
CA PHE A 15 17.34 -7.35 1.10
C PHE A 15 17.67 -6.41 2.25
N VAL A 16 18.83 -6.60 2.89
CA VAL A 16 19.25 -5.81 4.04
C VAL A 16 19.44 -4.34 3.67
N ALA A 17 20.08 -4.06 2.54
CA ALA A 17 20.29 -2.67 2.08
C ALA A 17 18.97 -1.92 1.90
N ASN A 18 18.00 -2.54 1.21
CA ASN A 18 16.68 -1.93 1.01
C ASN A 18 15.85 -1.88 2.30
N MET A 19 15.99 -2.86 3.19
CA MET A 19 15.31 -2.84 4.49
C MET A 19 15.80 -1.66 5.33
N GLU A 20 17.11 -1.48 5.50
CA GLU A 20 17.66 -0.39 6.31
C GLU A 20 17.33 0.98 5.69
N ASP A 21 17.35 1.11 4.36
CA ASP A 21 16.90 2.32 3.66
C ASP A 21 15.45 2.71 4.05
N ILE A 22 14.51 1.77 4.06
CA ILE A 22 13.13 2.03 4.50
C ILE A 22 13.04 2.35 6.00
N LEU A 23 13.80 1.64 6.83
CA LEU A 23 13.79 1.87 8.28
C LEU A 23 14.31 3.28 8.62
N ASP A 24 15.36 3.74 7.94
CA ASP A 24 15.89 5.09 8.13
C ASP A 24 14.86 6.18 7.75
N ILE A 25 14.07 5.95 6.69
CA ILE A 25 12.94 6.84 6.33
C ILE A 25 11.87 6.85 7.43
N TYR A 26 11.52 5.69 7.98
CA TYR A 26 10.50 5.58 9.03
C TYR A 26 10.95 6.12 10.39
N GLU A 27 12.25 6.18 10.65
CA GLU A 27 12.83 6.81 11.84
C GLU A 27 12.92 8.34 11.72
N THR A 28 12.73 8.90 10.52
CA THR A 28 12.80 10.35 10.30
C THR A 28 11.65 11.09 11.00
N PRO A 29 11.91 12.22 11.70
CA PRO A 29 10.86 13.04 12.30
C PRO A 29 9.84 13.54 11.27
N TYR A 30 8.59 13.73 11.71
CA TYR A 30 7.55 14.25 10.82
C TYR A 30 7.92 15.62 10.24
N ASN A 31 7.89 15.73 8.91
CA ASN A 31 8.08 16.96 8.17
C ASN A 31 6.92 17.18 7.19
N PRO A 32 6.04 18.18 7.41
CA PRO A 32 4.90 18.44 6.52
C PRO A 32 5.30 18.98 5.13
N ASP A 33 6.51 19.53 4.98
CA ASP A 33 7.01 20.06 3.70
C ASP A 33 7.63 18.96 2.83
N LEU A 34 7.99 17.82 3.43
CA LEU A 34 8.53 16.64 2.76
C LEU A 34 7.76 15.40 3.23
N PRO A 35 6.52 15.20 2.75
CA PRO A 35 5.67 14.12 3.20
C PRO A 35 6.25 12.76 2.80
N VAL A 36 6.21 11.81 3.74
CA VAL A 36 6.48 10.40 3.51
C VAL A 36 5.16 9.70 3.23
N VAL A 37 4.97 9.29 1.98
CA VAL A 37 3.78 8.61 1.48
C VAL A 37 4.14 7.16 1.14
N CYS A 38 3.40 6.20 1.69
CA CYS A 38 3.49 4.80 1.32
C CYS A 38 2.38 4.45 0.32
N MET A 39 2.68 3.62 -0.68
CA MET A 39 1.72 3.17 -1.69
C MET A 39 1.77 1.66 -1.86
N ASP A 40 0.60 1.07 -2.01
CA ASP A 40 0.43 -0.32 -2.41
C ASP A 40 -0.93 -0.50 -3.09
N GLU A 41 -1.16 -1.68 -3.68
CA GLU A 41 -2.44 -2.02 -4.27
C GLU A 41 -2.83 -3.50 -4.08
N LYS A 42 -4.14 -3.72 -4.08
CA LYS A 42 -4.74 -5.04 -3.83
C LYS A 42 -5.77 -5.38 -4.90
N PRO A 43 -5.74 -6.60 -5.46
CA PRO A 43 -6.86 -7.10 -6.25
C PRO A 43 -8.05 -7.39 -5.33
N TYR A 44 -9.25 -7.00 -5.76
CA TYR A 44 -10.51 -7.28 -5.08
C TYR A 44 -11.51 -7.93 -6.02
N GLN A 45 -12.15 -8.99 -5.56
CA GLN A 45 -13.17 -9.70 -6.32
C GLN A 45 -14.55 -9.18 -5.93
N CYS A 46 -15.31 -8.69 -6.91
CA CYS A 46 -16.70 -8.28 -6.70
C CYS A 46 -17.58 -9.54 -6.62
N LEU A 47 -18.36 -9.65 -5.55
CA LEU A 47 -19.18 -10.81 -5.25
C LEU A 47 -20.64 -10.41 -5.05
N GLY A 48 -21.51 -10.98 -5.86
CA GLY A 48 -22.96 -10.88 -5.76
C GLY A 48 -23.59 -12.05 -5.00
N GLU A 49 -24.85 -11.88 -4.63
CA GLU A 49 -25.63 -12.89 -3.94
C GLU A 49 -26.32 -13.82 -4.94
N LYS A 50 -26.13 -15.14 -4.81
CA LYS A 50 -26.87 -16.10 -5.66
C LYS A 50 -28.33 -16.25 -5.24
N ARG A 51 -28.60 -16.12 -3.93
CA ARG A 51 -29.94 -16.11 -3.35
C ARG A 51 -30.12 -14.84 -2.54
N THR A 52 -31.32 -14.25 -2.59
CA THR A 52 -31.65 -13.09 -1.77
C THR A 52 -31.42 -13.41 -0.29
N PRO A 53 -30.60 -12.62 0.43
CA PRO A 53 -30.39 -12.82 1.87
C PRO A 53 -31.71 -12.80 2.64
N LEU A 54 -31.81 -13.64 3.67
CA LEU A 54 -32.99 -13.63 4.53
C LEU A 54 -33.02 -12.35 5.38
N PRO A 55 -34.19 -11.73 5.59
CA PRO A 55 -34.29 -10.52 6.40
C PRO A 55 -33.83 -10.79 7.83
N MET A 56 -33.18 -9.79 8.41
CA MET A 56 -32.76 -9.81 9.81
C MET A 56 -34.00 -9.85 10.72
N ARG A 57 -33.89 -10.55 11.85
CA ARG A 57 -34.90 -10.59 12.92
C ARG A 57 -34.29 -10.02 14.20
N PRO A 58 -35.09 -9.47 15.13
CA PRO A 58 -34.57 -9.04 16.43
C PRO A 58 -33.80 -10.18 17.11
N GLY A 59 -32.52 -9.95 17.43
CA GLY A 59 -31.64 -10.93 18.08
C GLY A 59 -30.85 -11.85 17.13
N ASP A 60 -31.13 -11.85 15.83
CA ASP A 60 -30.44 -12.69 14.83
C ASP A 60 -29.61 -11.86 13.85
N SER A 61 -28.41 -12.33 13.49
CA SER A 61 -27.66 -11.79 12.35
C SER A 61 -28.35 -12.11 11.02
N GLN A 62 -28.16 -11.25 10.01
CA GLN A 62 -28.64 -11.52 8.65
C GLN A 62 -28.03 -12.83 8.13
N LYS A 63 -28.86 -13.68 7.51
CA LYS A 63 -28.41 -14.95 6.92
C LYS A 63 -28.18 -14.77 5.43
N ILE A 64 -26.92 -14.92 5.03
CA ILE A 64 -26.46 -14.84 3.64
C ILE A 64 -26.10 -16.26 3.17
N ASP A 65 -26.48 -16.61 1.94
CA ASP A 65 -26.16 -17.92 1.37
C ASP A 65 -24.64 -18.04 1.13
N SER A 66 -24.06 -19.20 1.41
CA SER A 66 -22.65 -19.47 1.11
C SER A 66 -22.33 -19.37 -0.40
N GLU A 67 -23.30 -19.65 -1.27
CA GLU A 67 -23.12 -19.52 -2.71
C GLU A 67 -23.15 -18.05 -3.15
N TYR A 68 -22.23 -17.70 -4.05
CA TYR A 68 -22.06 -16.34 -4.57
C TYR A 68 -21.94 -16.32 -6.09
N VAL A 69 -22.17 -15.16 -6.70
CA VAL A 69 -21.92 -14.88 -8.11
C VAL A 69 -20.67 -14.00 -8.22
N ARG A 70 -19.78 -14.31 -9.17
CA ARG A 70 -18.59 -13.47 -9.43
C ARG A 70 -18.96 -12.38 -10.41
N GLU A 71 -18.87 -11.13 -9.97
CA GLU A 71 -19.26 -9.93 -10.73
C GLU A 71 -18.03 -9.16 -11.23
N GLY A 72 -16.94 -9.90 -11.50
CA GLY A 72 -15.67 -9.35 -11.96
C GLY A 72 -14.68 -9.02 -10.83
N THR A 73 -13.64 -8.28 -11.19
CA THR A 73 -12.52 -7.92 -10.31
C THR A 73 -12.13 -6.47 -10.55
N CYS A 74 -11.57 -5.84 -9.52
CA CYS A 74 -10.96 -4.51 -9.61
C CYS A 74 -9.63 -4.48 -8.86
N SER A 75 -8.86 -3.42 -9.06
CA SER A 75 -7.64 -3.12 -8.31
C SER A 75 -7.87 -1.90 -7.44
N ILE A 76 -7.55 -2.02 -6.14
CA ILE A 76 -7.67 -0.94 -5.17
C ILE A 76 -6.26 -0.44 -4.89
N PHE A 77 -5.98 0.80 -5.26
CA PHE A 77 -4.75 1.51 -4.91
C PHE A 77 -4.97 2.28 -3.59
N VAL A 78 -3.96 2.30 -2.72
CA VAL A 78 -3.96 3.13 -1.52
C VAL A 78 -2.67 3.95 -1.43
N PHE A 79 -2.82 5.22 -1.08
CA PHE A 79 -1.72 6.06 -0.60
C PHE A 79 -1.96 6.38 0.87
N VAL A 80 -0.90 6.38 1.68
CA VAL A 80 -0.97 6.62 3.12
C VAL A 80 0.18 7.55 3.51
N GLU A 81 -0.11 8.65 4.22
CA GLU A 81 0.90 9.45 4.93
C GLU A 81 0.82 9.09 6.42
N PRO A 82 1.68 8.17 6.92
CA PRO A 82 1.46 7.48 8.19
C PRO A 82 1.38 8.41 9.39
N LEU A 83 2.31 9.37 9.47
CA LEU A 83 2.48 10.28 10.61
C LEU A 83 1.50 11.46 10.61
N ARG A 84 0.98 11.85 9.45
CA ARG A 84 -0.15 12.78 9.33
C ARG A 84 -1.46 12.10 9.71
N GLY A 85 -1.55 10.79 9.49
CA GLY A 85 -2.84 10.10 9.53
C GLY A 85 -3.70 10.58 8.37
N TRP A 86 -3.17 10.45 7.15
CA TRP A 86 -3.91 10.71 5.93
C TRP A 86 -3.83 9.49 5.01
N ARG A 87 -4.89 9.26 4.24
CA ARG A 87 -4.93 8.25 3.19
C ARG A 87 -5.81 8.66 2.04
N ARG A 88 -5.61 7.99 0.91
CA ARG A 88 -6.49 8.05 -0.25
C ARG A 88 -6.55 6.70 -0.93
N SER A 89 -7.77 6.24 -1.19
CA SER A 89 -8.10 5.00 -1.87
C SER A 89 -8.64 5.29 -3.27
N SER A 90 -8.31 4.45 -4.25
CA SER A 90 -8.83 4.53 -5.61
C SER A 90 -9.10 3.14 -6.16
N VAL A 91 -10.23 3.00 -6.88
CA VAL A 91 -10.65 1.72 -7.45
C VAL A 91 -10.60 1.81 -8.97
N ARG A 92 -9.70 1.00 -9.55
CA ARG A 92 -9.48 0.87 -10.98
C ARG A 92 -9.95 -0.49 -11.47
N GLU A 93 -10.30 -0.57 -12.74
CA GLU A 93 -10.65 -1.83 -13.38
C GLU A 93 -9.40 -2.70 -13.59
N THR A 94 -8.25 -2.05 -13.82
CA THR A 94 -6.97 -2.68 -14.11
C THR A 94 -5.85 -2.18 -13.20
N ARG A 95 -4.72 -2.88 -13.24
CA ARG A 95 -3.45 -2.51 -12.60
C ARG A 95 -2.33 -2.49 -13.65
N THR A 96 -2.30 -1.44 -14.46
CA THR A 96 -1.31 -1.26 -15.52
C THR A 96 -0.31 -0.15 -15.17
N ALA A 97 0.78 -0.06 -15.94
CA ALA A 97 1.69 1.09 -15.86
C ALA A 97 0.97 2.44 -16.09
N LEU A 98 -0.09 2.45 -16.91
CA LEU A 98 -0.87 3.64 -17.19
C LEU A 98 -1.75 4.02 -15.99
N ASP A 99 -2.35 3.03 -15.33
CA ASP A 99 -3.12 3.24 -14.10
C ASP A 99 -2.21 3.83 -13.00
N TRP A 100 -1.03 3.23 -12.79
CA TRP A 100 -0.06 3.75 -11.83
C TRP A 100 0.36 5.19 -12.14
N ALA A 101 0.62 5.51 -13.40
CA ALA A 101 0.97 6.88 -13.80
C ALA A 101 -0.16 7.89 -13.49
N GLU A 102 -1.42 7.50 -13.70
CA GLU A 102 -2.59 8.31 -13.35
C GLU A 102 -2.73 8.51 -11.83
N GLU A 103 -2.45 7.47 -11.04
CA GLU A 103 -2.47 7.55 -9.59
C GLU A 103 -1.37 8.48 -9.05
N ILE A 104 -0.16 8.41 -9.62
CA ILE A 104 0.94 9.32 -9.28
C ILE A 104 0.62 10.76 -9.68
N LYS A 105 0.06 10.98 -10.89
CA LYS A 105 -0.39 12.33 -11.29
C LYS A 105 -1.38 12.88 -10.28
N TYR A 106 -2.40 12.10 -9.93
CA TYR A 106 -3.42 12.53 -8.96
C TYR A 106 -2.80 12.84 -7.59
N LEU A 107 -1.88 12.01 -7.10
CA LEU A 107 -1.14 12.26 -5.86
C LEU A 107 -0.46 13.64 -5.91
N LEU A 108 0.23 13.93 -7.01
CA LEU A 108 1.05 15.13 -7.16
C LEU A 108 0.25 16.40 -7.49
N THR A 109 -0.90 16.29 -8.16
CA THR A 109 -1.69 17.47 -8.59
C THR A 109 -2.89 17.75 -7.70
N GLU A 110 -3.48 16.74 -7.08
CA GLU A 110 -4.71 16.91 -6.27
C GLU A 110 -4.44 16.76 -4.78
N CYS A 111 -3.64 15.77 -4.38
CA CYS A 111 -3.39 15.52 -2.95
C CYS A 111 -2.30 16.43 -2.38
N TYR A 112 -1.26 16.70 -3.16
CA TYR A 112 -0.08 17.48 -2.77
C TYR A 112 0.34 18.49 -3.86
N PRO A 113 -0.54 19.36 -4.37
CA PRO A 113 -0.21 20.29 -5.47
C PRO A 113 0.99 21.19 -5.16
N GLU A 114 1.10 21.66 -3.91
CA GLU A 114 2.08 22.66 -3.49
C GLU A 114 3.42 22.06 -3.05
N HIS A 115 3.53 20.74 -2.92
CA HIS A 115 4.73 20.08 -2.44
C HIS A 115 5.77 19.89 -3.55
N GLN A 116 6.95 20.49 -3.37
CA GLN A 116 8.04 20.36 -4.33
C GLN A 116 8.58 18.94 -4.43
N LYS A 117 8.52 18.17 -3.33
CA LYS A 117 9.01 16.79 -3.28
C LYS A 117 8.15 15.94 -2.33
N ILE A 118 8.02 14.65 -2.64
CA ILE A 118 7.37 13.63 -1.83
C ILE A 118 8.30 12.42 -1.75
N ILE A 119 8.50 11.90 -0.55
CA ILE A 119 9.14 10.60 -0.35
C ILE A 119 8.06 9.53 -0.57
N LEU A 120 8.24 8.69 -1.59
CA LEU A 120 7.31 7.64 -1.95
C LEU A 120 7.92 6.28 -1.65
N VAL A 121 7.38 5.58 -0.66
CA VAL A 121 7.71 4.20 -0.33
C VAL A 121 6.71 3.27 -1.02
N MET A 122 7.18 2.28 -1.77
CA MET A 122 6.31 1.29 -2.43
C MET A 122 7.05 -0.02 -2.69
N ASP A 123 6.32 -1.04 -3.14
CA ASP A 123 6.96 -2.28 -3.58
C ASP A 123 7.69 -2.13 -4.93
N ASN A 124 8.49 -3.13 -5.31
CA ASN A 124 9.28 -3.13 -6.53
C ASN A 124 8.56 -3.84 -7.69
N LEU A 125 7.26 -3.54 -7.89
CA LEU A 125 6.51 -4.04 -9.04
C LEU A 125 7.03 -3.41 -10.34
N ASN A 126 7.00 -4.15 -11.45
CA ASN A 126 7.52 -3.68 -12.75
C ASN A 126 6.80 -2.43 -13.32
N THR A 127 5.61 -2.10 -12.82
CA THR A 127 4.87 -0.88 -13.13
C THR A 127 5.31 0.32 -12.28
N HIS A 128 5.95 0.09 -11.15
CA HIS A 128 6.33 1.11 -10.15
C HIS A 128 7.67 1.74 -10.51
N VAL A 129 7.76 2.28 -11.72
CA VAL A 129 8.98 2.87 -12.26
C VAL A 129 8.66 4.18 -12.95
N LEU A 130 9.59 5.14 -12.90
CA LEU A 130 9.43 6.43 -13.57
C LEU A 130 9.11 6.30 -15.06
N GLY A 131 9.59 5.24 -15.72
CA GLY A 131 9.26 4.94 -17.11
C GLY A 131 7.76 4.79 -17.37
N SER A 132 6.95 4.41 -16.38
CA SER A 132 5.49 4.37 -16.49
C SER A 132 4.88 5.76 -16.69
N LEU A 133 5.47 6.81 -16.12
CA LEU A 133 5.05 8.20 -16.39
C LEU A 133 5.29 8.56 -17.86
N TYR A 134 6.45 8.19 -18.40
CA TYR A 134 6.82 8.43 -19.81
C TYR A 134 6.00 7.59 -20.80
N LYS A 135 5.44 6.46 -20.36
CA LYS A 135 4.48 5.68 -21.16
C LYS A 135 3.13 6.39 -21.28
N LYS A 136 2.75 7.22 -20.31
CA LYS A 136 1.42 7.85 -20.23
C LYS A 136 1.40 9.32 -20.66
N TYR A 137 2.41 10.10 -20.28
CA TYR A 137 2.43 11.55 -20.43
C TYR A 137 3.56 12.05 -21.35
N PRO A 138 3.42 13.23 -21.97
CA PRO A 138 4.52 13.89 -22.69
C PRO A 138 5.76 14.05 -21.80
N ALA A 139 6.95 14.04 -22.42
CA ALA A 139 8.23 13.99 -21.69
C ALA A 139 8.42 15.13 -20.68
N GLU A 140 7.94 16.34 -20.98
CA GLU A 140 8.02 17.49 -20.08
C GLU A 140 7.16 17.29 -18.82
N GLU A 141 5.90 16.88 -18.99
CA GLU A 141 4.97 16.58 -17.90
C GLU A 141 5.47 15.38 -17.06
N ALA A 142 5.86 14.28 -17.72
CA ALA A 142 6.42 13.10 -17.07
C ALA A 142 7.69 13.43 -16.27
N ARG A 143 8.58 14.27 -16.81
CA ARG A 143 9.79 14.71 -16.10
C ARG A 143 9.44 15.61 -14.92
N GLY A 144 8.44 16.47 -15.07
CA GLY A 144 7.90 17.31 -14.00
C GLY A 144 7.45 16.47 -12.81
N TYR A 145 6.66 15.42 -13.05
CA TYR A 145 6.25 14.47 -12.00
C TYR A 145 7.43 13.71 -11.41
N ALA A 146 8.30 13.15 -12.25
CA ALA A 146 9.45 12.37 -11.80
C ALA A 146 10.40 13.15 -10.89
N ARG A 147 10.57 14.46 -11.10
CA ARG A 147 11.44 15.32 -10.26
C ARG A 147 10.88 15.57 -8.86
N ARG A 148 9.57 15.41 -8.68
CA ARG A 148 8.88 15.61 -7.40
C ARG A 148 8.87 14.33 -6.55
N LEU A 149 9.37 13.21 -7.05
CA LEU A 149 9.36 11.93 -6.36
C LEU A 149 10.77 11.53 -5.91
N GLU A 150 10.89 11.20 -4.63
CA GLU A 150 12.00 10.45 -4.05
C GLU A 150 11.50 9.05 -3.74
N ILE A 151 11.89 8.06 -4.55
CA ILE A 151 11.31 6.72 -4.49
C ILE A 151 12.23 5.78 -3.71
N HIS A 152 11.65 5.11 -2.71
CA HIS A 152 12.29 4.03 -1.98
C HIS A 152 11.48 2.73 -2.16
N TYR A 153 12.17 1.63 -2.43
CA TYR A 153 11.53 0.35 -2.70
C TYR A 153 11.66 -0.59 -1.52
N THR A 154 10.55 -1.14 -1.05
CA THR A 154 10.62 -2.24 -0.08
C THR A 154 11.29 -3.46 -0.74
N PRO A 155 12.11 -4.23 0.00
CA PRO A 155 12.79 -5.38 -0.55
C PRO A 155 11.80 -6.45 -1.04
N LYS A 156 12.22 -7.23 -2.03
CA LYS A 156 11.48 -8.45 -2.43
C LYS A 156 11.36 -9.36 -1.21
N HIS A 157 10.18 -9.97 -1.02
CA HIS A 157 9.84 -10.73 0.19
C HIS A 157 9.76 -9.92 1.49
N GLY A 158 9.72 -8.58 1.41
CA GLY A 158 9.63 -7.66 2.54
C GLY A 158 8.35 -6.81 2.54
N SER A 159 7.22 -7.33 2.06
CA SER A 159 5.97 -6.57 1.99
C SER A 159 5.53 -6.04 3.35
N TRP A 160 5.84 -6.76 4.43
CA TRP A 160 5.59 -6.36 5.82
C TRP A 160 6.23 -5.02 6.22
N LEU A 161 7.24 -4.54 5.47
CA LEU A 161 7.84 -3.21 5.64
C LEU A 161 7.00 -2.11 5.00
N ASN A 162 6.10 -2.41 4.06
CA ASN A 162 5.28 -1.39 3.41
C ASN A 162 4.07 -1.03 4.29
N ILE A 163 4.09 0.17 4.89
CA ILE A 163 2.95 0.63 5.71
C ILE A 163 1.63 0.69 4.93
N ALA A 164 1.67 0.85 3.60
CA ALA A 164 0.44 0.79 2.80
C ALA A 164 -0.23 -0.61 2.86
N GLU A 165 0.54 -1.70 3.01
CA GLU A 165 -0.02 -3.05 3.21
C GLU A 165 -0.76 -3.16 4.56
N ILE A 166 -0.28 -2.48 5.60
CA ILE A 166 -0.98 -2.37 6.89
C ILE A 166 -2.34 -1.68 6.69
N GLU A 167 -2.38 -0.57 5.97
CA GLU A 167 -3.63 0.15 5.74
C GLU A 167 -4.59 -0.64 4.84
N LEU A 168 -4.10 -1.39 3.84
CA LEU A 168 -4.91 -2.32 3.05
C LEU A 168 -5.54 -3.42 3.92
N ASN A 169 -4.81 -3.92 4.93
CA ASN A 169 -5.34 -4.88 5.88
C ASN A 169 -6.43 -4.27 6.76
N VAL A 170 -6.24 -3.04 7.22
CA VAL A 170 -7.26 -2.31 7.99
C VAL A 170 -8.50 -2.05 7.14
N MET A 171 -8.34 -1.54 5.92
CA MET A 171 -9.40 -1.35 4.93
C MET A 171 -10.17 -2.65 4.67
N THR A 172 -9.44 -3.76 4.51
CA THR A 172 -10.05 -5.07 4.26
C THR A 172 -10.98 -5.46 5.41
N ARG A 173 -10.51 -5.32 6.66
CA ARG A 173 -11.27 -5.71 7.86
C ARG A 173 -12.43 -4.78 8.15
N GLN A 174 -12.28 -3.48 7.89
CA GLN A 174 -13.27 -2.46 8.23
C GLN A 174 -14.33 -2.28 7.13
N CYS A 175 -13.96 -2.41 5.86
CA CYS A 175 -14.83 -2.03 4.74
C CYS A 175 -15.15 -3.19 3.78
N LEU A 176 -14.23 -4.13 3.57
CA LEU A 176 -14.33 -5.11 2.47
C LEU A 176 -14.69 -6.53 2.91
N THR A 177 -15.05 -6.74 4.18
CA THR A 177 -15.45 -8.06 4.73
C THR A 177 -16.79 -8.55 4.19
N ARG A 178 -17.61 -7.65 3.64
CA ARG A 178 -18.91 -7.97 3.04
C ARG A 178 -18.85 -8.10 1.52
N ARG A 179 -19.88 -8.74 0.96
CA ARG A 179 -20.06 -8.88 -0.48
C ARG A 179 -20.41 -7.53 -1.11
N LEU A 180 -19.59 -7.10 -2.07
CA LEU A 180 -19.80 -5.93 -2.90
C LEU A 180 -19.83 -6.41 -4.35
N ASP A 181 -21.00 -6.32 -4.97
CA ASP A 181 -21.29 -6.95 -6.28
C ASP A 181 -20.89 -6.10 -7.49
N SER A 182 -20.27 -4.93 -7.28
CA SER A 182 -19.90 -4.04 -8.37
C SER A 182 -18.83 -3.05 -7.95
N ILE A 183 -17.99 -2.66 -8.92
CA ILE A 183 -16.93 -1.66 -8.73
C ILE A 183 -17.49 -0.34 -8.21
N SER A 184 -18.68 0.06 -8.67
CA SER A 184 -19.37 1.27 -8.22
C SER A 184 -19.68 1.23 -6.72
N LYS A 185 -20.11 0.08 -6.18
CA LYS A 185 -20.31 -0.08 -4.73
C LYS A 185 -18.98 -0.05 -3.99
N VAL A 186 -17.95 -0.73 -4.49
CA VAL A 186 -16.60 -0.69 -3.88
C VAL A 186 -16.10 0.76 -3.77
N ARG A 187 -16.25 1.57 -4.84
CA ARG A 187 -15.90 2.99 -4.83
C ARG A 187 -16.67 3.79 -3.78
N TYR A 188 -17.98 3.57 -3.70
CA TYR A 188 -18.84 4.29 -2.75
C TYR A 188 -18.43 4.00 -1.30
N GLU A 189 -18.24 2.72 -0.97
CA GLU A 189 -17.90 2.29 0.39
C GLU A 189 -16.49 2.73 0.80
N LEU A 190 -15.51 2.56 -0.07
CA LEU A 190 -14.14 2.99 0.22
C LEU A 190 -14.04 4.50 0.40
N LYS A 191 -14.81 5.29 -0.35
CA LYS A 191 -14.87 6.74 -0.17
C LYS A 191 -15.43 7.13 1.21
N ALA A 192 -16.44 6.42 1.70
CA ALA A 192 -16.98 6.65 3.04
C ALA A 192 -15.95 6.28 4.12
N TRP A 193 -15.33 5.09 4.00
CA TRP A 193 -14.29 4.60 4.90
C TRP A 193 -13.07 5.53 4.95
N GLU A 194 -12.59 6.00 3.80
CA GLU A 194 -11.47 6.94 3.70
C GLU A 194 -11.77 8.24 4.43
N LYS A 195 -12.97 8.80 4.20
CA LYS A 195 -13.40 10.05 4.84
C LYS A 195 -13.40 9.92 6.36
N GLU A 196 -13.97 8.85 6.89
CA GLU A 196 -14.03 8.58 8.34
C GLU A 196 -12.62 8.48 8.94
N ARG A 197 -11.75 7.62 8.39
CA ARG A 197 -10.38 7.45 8.92
C ARG A 197 -9.53 8.71 8.82
N ASN A 198 -9.71 9.50 7.75
CA ASN A 198 -9.05 10.80 7.62
C ASN A 198 -9.55 11.80 8.66
N GLN A 199 -10.84 11.81 9.00
CA GLN A 199 -11.40 12.65 10.06
C GLN A 199 -10.87 12.27 11.45
N GLU A 200 -10.66 10.98 11.69
CA GLU A 200 -10.03 10.47 12.92
C GLU A 200 -8.52 10.73 12.98
N CYS A 201 -7.92 11.18 11.87
CA CYS A 201 -6.47 11.28 11.69
C CYS A 201 -5.74 9.99 12.10
N ALA A 202 -6.31 8.82 11.78
CA ALA A 202 -5.77 7.54 12.23
C ALA A 202 -4.34 7.34 11.69
N LYS A 203 -3.34 7.31 12.60
CA LYS A 203 -1.91 7.24 12.29
C LYS A 203 -1.38 5.82 12.34
N VAL A 204 -0.27 5.58 11.65
CA VAL A 204 0.56 4.39 11.85
C VAL A 204 1.91 4.86 12.36
N ILE A 205 2.26 4.46 13.60
CA ILE A 205 3.54 4.78 14.23
C ILE A 205 4.43 3.54 14.12
N TRP A 206 5.48 3.65 13.32
CA TRP A 206 6.45 2.58 13.15
C TRP A 206 7.44 2.60 14.33
N HIS A 207 7.73 1.43 14.90
CA HIS A 207 8.62 1.29 16.05
C HIS A 207 9.84 0.42 15.80
N PHE A 208 9.85 -0.37 14.73
CA PHE A 208 10.95 -1.28 14.44
C PHE A 208 12.11 -0.51 13.80
N THR A 209 13.28 -0.52 14.43
CA THR A 209 14.42 0.31 14.01
C THR A 209 15.50 -0.50 13.27
N THR A 210 16.40 0.19 12.57
CA THR A 210 17.60 -0.41 11.96
C THR A 210 18.44 -1.14 13.03
N SER A 211 18.58 -0.55 14.22
CA SER A 211 19.29 -1.17 15.34
C SER A 211 18.63 -2.47 15.82
N GLU A 212 17.31 -2.51 15.88
CA GLU A 212 16.58 -3.74 16.21
C GLU A 212 16.67 -4.78 15.09
N ALA A 213 16.64 -4.36 13.83
CA ALA A 213 16.77 -5.25 12.68
C ALA A 213 18.11 -6.01 12.69
N ARG A 214 19.22 -5.31 12.96
CA ARG A 214 20.56 -5.93 13.08
C ARG A 214 20.64 -7.00 14.18
N ASN A 215 19.86 -6.85 15.24
CA ASN A 215 19.81 -7.81 16.34
C ASN A 215 18.82 -8.96 16.08
N LYS A 216 17.58 -8.63 15.72
CA LYS A 216 16.48 -9.60 15.59
C LYS A 216 16.51 -10.37 14.26
N LEU A 217 17.05 -9.77 13.20
CA LEU A 217 17.14 -10.33 11.85
C LEU A 217 18.58 -10.61 11.43
N ILE A 218 19.48 -10.85 12.40
CA ILE A 218 20.92 -11.07 12.17
C ILE A 218 21.22 -12.14 11.11
N SER A 219 20.38 -13.16 10.98
CA SER A 219 20.55 -14.22 9.97
C SER A 219 20.39 -13.75 8.53
N LEU A 220 19.81 -12.57 8.30
CA LEU A 220 19.68 -11.96 6.98
C LEU A 220 20.93 -11.20 6.55
N TYR A 221 21.77 -10.79 7.50
CA TYR A 221 22.99 -10.03 7.24
C TYR A 221 24.10 -10.95 6.72
N PRO A 222 24.86 -10.54 5.69
CA PRO A 222 26.02 -11.29 5.23
C PRO A 222 27.02 -11.52 6.35
N LYS A 223 27.54 -12.75 6.44
CA LYS A 223 28.62 -13.07 7.39
C LYS A 223 29.97 -12.85 6.74
N PHE A 224 30.85 -12.22 7.49
CA PHE A 224 32.25 -12.09 7.13
C PHE A 224 33.04 -12.96 8.09
N GLU A 225 33.80 -13.91 7.58
CA GLU A 225 34.81 -14.59 8.39
C GLU A 225 35.89 -13.56 8.73
N SER A 226 36.17 -13.39 10.02
CA SER A 226 37.39 -12.68 10.41
C SER A 226 38.56 -13.52 9.93
N SER A 227 39.27 -13.05 8.92
CA SER A 227 40.60 -13.57 8.64
C SER A 227 41.46 -13.24 9.87
N GLU A 228 41.67 -14.24 10.72
CA GLU A 228 42.73 -14.21 11.72
C GLU A 228 44.06 -14.13 10.93
N GLU A 229 44.70 -12.96 10.96
CA GLU A 229 46.10 -12.76 10.54
C GLU A 229 47.07 -13.29 11.60
#